data_AF-A0A1F7Q6F1-F1
#
_entry.id   AF-A0A1F7Q6F1-F1
#
_cell.length_a   1.000
_cell.length_b   1.000
_cell.length_c   1.000
_cell.angle_alpha   90.00
_cell.angle_beta   90.00
_cell.angle_gamma   90.00
#
_symmetry.space_group_name_H-M   'P 1'
#
loop_
_entity.id
_entity.type
_entity.pdbx_description
1 polymer ?
#
loop_
_entity_poly.entity_id
_entity_poly.type
_entity_poly.pdbx_seq_one_letter_code
_entity_poly.pdbx_strand_id
1 'polypeptide(L)'
;MNFNYSHKPAKVVFMDEDEIKLALGQMESDPALKTDPVIVQDTPTPNQLVSFGEKHASYLKEHPKVNPKHYLSNLRAMVKIRASR
;
A
#
# COMPACT_ATOMS: atom_id res chain seq x y z
N MET A 1 38.79 15.26 17.32
CA MET A 1 37.77 15.65 16.32
C MET A 1 36.71 14.55 16.34
N ASN A 2 35.55 14.80 16.94
CA ASN A 2 34.49 13.79 17.08
C ASN A 2 33.53 13.90 15.90
N PHE A 3 33.62 12.95 14.98
CA PHE A 3 32.65 12.81 13.89
C PHE A 3 31.37 12.19 14.45
N ASN A 4 30.40 13.03 14.78
CA ASN A 4 29.02 12.60 15.01
C ASN A 4 28.42 12.13 13.68
N TYR A 5 28.64 10.86 13.35
CA TYR A 5 27.88 10.19 12.30
C TYR A 5 26.46 9.94 12.84
N SER A 6 25.61 10.95 12.70
CA SER A 6 24.16 10.75 12.77
C SER A 6 23.78 9.89 11.57
N HIS A 7 23.78 8.57 11.73
CA HIS A 7 23.13 7.65 10.81
C HIS A 7 21.62 7.87 10.92
N LYS A 8 21.12 8.94 10.30
CA LYS A 8 19.75 8.92 9.80
C LYS A 8 19.75 7.85 8.71
N PRO A 9 19.03 6.71 8.87
CA PRO A 9 18.88 5.81 7.75
C PRO A 9 18.18 6.61 6.67
N ALA A 10 18.85 6.80 5.53
CA ALA A 10 18.22 7.35 4.34
C ALA A 10 16.98 6.47 4.12
N LYS A 11 15.78 7.06 4.27
CA LYS A 11 14.57 6.39 3.79
C LYS A 11 14.84 6.15 2.31
N VAL A 12 15.05 4.90 1.93
CA VAL A 12 15.18 4.54 0.53
C VAL A 12 13.76 4.60 -0.03
N VAL A 13 13.30 5.81 -0.31
CA VAL A 13 11.97 6.08 -0.87
C VAL A 13 12.05 5.73 -2.34
N PHE A 14 11.59 4.54 -2.70
CA PHE A 14 11.59 4.07 -4.09
C PHE A 14 10.36 4.54 -4.89
N MET A 15 9.34 5.06 -4.19
CA MET A 15 8.13 5.69 -4.73
C MET A 15 7.60 6.70 -3.72
N ASP A 16 7.07 7.81 -4.22
CA ASP A 16 6.43 8.83 -3.39
C ASP A 16 4.98 8.46 -3.05
N GLU A 17 4.41 9.12 -2.03
CA GLU A 17 3.03 8.85 -1.57
C GLU A 17 2.00 9.07 -2.69
N ASP A 18 2.21 10.09 -3.53
CA ASP A 18 1.32 10.39 -4.66
C ASP A 18 1.40 9.30 -5.74
N GLU A 19 2.59 8.74 -5.99
CA GLU A 19 2.76 7.62 -6.92
C GLU A 19 2.08 6.34 -6.40
N ILE A 20 2.16 6.10 -5.09
CA ILE A 20 1.49 4.97 -4.44
C ILE A 20 -0.03 5.11 -4.57
N LYS A 21 -0.57 6.29 -4.27
CA LYS A 21 -2.01 6.57 -4.41
C LYS A 21 -2.47 6.43 -5.85
N LEU A 22 -1.71 6.94 -6.81
CA LEU A 22 -2.03 6.81 -8.23
C LEU A 22 -2.06 5.33 -8.66
N ALA A 23 -1.05 4.54 -8.27
CA ALA A 23 -0.98 3.12 -8.60
C ALA A 23 -2.14 2.33 -7.96
N LEU A 24 -2.49 2.63 -6.71
CA LEU A 24 -3.62 1.99 -6.02
C LEU A 24 -4.96 2.37 -6.66
N GLY A 25 -5.15 3.64 -7.04
CA GLY A 25 -6.36 4.09 -7.75
C GLY A 25 -6.50 3.46 -9.14
N GLN A 26 -5.39 3.25 -9.85
CA GLN A 26 -5.38 2.49 -11.11
C GLN A 26 -5.78 1.03 -10.88
N MET A 27 -5.37 0.43 -9.76
CA MET A 27 -5.79 -0.93 -9.42
C MET A 27 -7.28 -1.00 -9.06
N GLU A 28 -7.81 0.00 -8.34
CA GLU A 28 -9.24 0.08 -8.03
C GLU A 28 -10.12 0.28 -9.27
N SER A 29 -9.58 0.96 -10.29
CA SER A 29 -10.27 1.19 -11.55
C SER A 29 -10.19 0.01 -12.52
N ASP A 30 -9.36 -1.00 -12.23
CA ASP A 30 -9.16 -2.16 -13.09
C ASP A 30 -10.19 -3.26 -12.76
N PRO A 31 -11.20 -3.49 -13.62
CA PRO A 31 -12.25 -4.47 -13.34
C PRO A 31 -11.74 -5.92 -13.34
N ALA A 32 -10.49 -6.16 -13.77
CA ALA A 32 -9.84 -7.47 -13.66
C ALA A 32 -9.23 -7.74 -12.28
N LEU A 33 -9.28 -6.76 -11.37
CA LEU A 33 -8.74 -6.85 -10.01
C LEU A 33 -9.87 -6.81 -8.99
N LYS A 34 -9.77 -7.66 -7.98
CA LYS A 34 -10.68 -7.68 -6.83
C LYS A 34 -10.20 -6.69 -5.76
N THR A 35 -10.62 -5.45 -5.90
CA THR A 35 -10.27 -4.33 -5.00
C THR A 35 -11.45 -3.85 -4.17
N ASP A 36 -12.37 -4.76 -3.83
CA ASP A 36 -13.55 -4.40 -3.04
C ASP A 36 -13.15 -3.75 -1.70
N PRO A 37 -13.81 -2.66 -1.28
CA PRO A 37 -13.55 -2.03 0.00
C PRO A 37 -13.83 -3.01 1.14
N VAL A 38 -12.98 -2.99 2.17
CA VAL A 38 -13.06 -3.91 3.31
C VAL A 38 -13.63 -3.18 4.51
N ILE A 39 -14.66 -3.75 5.12
CA ILE A 39 -15.16 -3.28 6.42
C ILE A 39 -14.14 -3.70 7.48
N VAL A 40 -13.50 -2.73 8.12
CA VAL A 40 -12.57 -3.00 9.22
C VAL A 40 -13.38 -3.11 10.51
N GLN A 41 -13.34 -4.28 11.16
CA GLN A 41 -14.08 -4.54 12.40
C GLN A 41 -13.25 -4.25 13.66
N ASP A 42 -11.92 -4.21 13.55
CA ASP A 42 -10.98 -4.06 14.69
C ASP A 42 -10.59 -2.59 14.99
N THR A 43 -11.29 -1.60 14.43
CA THR A 43 -11.07 -0.18 14.76
C THR A 43 -12.00 0.28 15.88
N PRO A 44 -11.58 1.25 16.73
CA PRO A 44 -12.41 1.81 17.81
C PRO A 44 -13.72 2.44 17.31
N THR A 45 -13.82 2.72 16.01
CA THR A 45 -15.06 2.94 15.27
C THR A 45 -15.43 1.68 14.48
N PRO A 46 -16.37 0.84 14.97
CA PRO A 46 -16.92 -0.25 14.19
C PRO A 46 -17.65 0.32 12.96
N ASN A 47 -17.63 -0.41 11.83
CA ASN A 47 -18.27 -0.04 10.56
C ASN A 47 -17.60 1.07 9.71
N GLN A 48 -16.32 1.39 9.91
CA GLN A 48 -15.63 2.24 8.94
C GLN A 48 -15.32 1.43 7.66
N LEU A 49 -15.95 1.84 6.56
CA LEU A 49 -15.55 1.41 5.22
C LEU A 49 -14.21 2.06 4.89
N VAL A 50 -13.18 1.24 4.68
CA VAL A 50 -11.87 1.70 4.22
C VAL A 50 -11.72 1.26 2.78
N SER A 51 -11.39 2.20 1.89
CA SER A 51 -11.12 1.88 0.50
C SER A 51 -9.87 1.01 0.38
N PHE A 52 -9.78 0.25 -0.71
CA PHE A 52 -8.63 -0.61 -0.95
C PHE A 52 -7.35 0.23 -0.99
N GLY A 53 -7.38 1.38 -1.68
CA GLY A 53 -6.27 2.32 -1.74
C GLY A 53 -5.87 2.89 -0.39
N GLU A 54 -6.82 3.33 0.43
CA GLU A 54 -6.52 3.90 1.75
C GLU A 54 -5.88 2.87 2.69
N LYS A 55 -6.37 1.63 2.66
CA LYS A 55 -5.82 0.53 3.48
C LYS A 55 -4.36 0.26 3.13
N HIS A 56 -4.06 0.15 1.84
CA HIS A 56 -2.72 -0.19 1.36
C HIS A 56 -1.75 0.99 1.45
N ALA A 57 -2.22 2.22 1.24
CA ALA A 57 -1.42 3.43 1.45
C ALA A 57 -1.05 3.60 2.94
N SER A 58 -2.01 3.39 3.85
CA SER A 58 -1.76 3.44 5.30
C SER A 58 -0.75 2.38 5.74
N TYR A 59 -0.87 1.16 5.23
CA TYR A 59 0.09 0.09 5.50
C TYR A 59 1.52 0.46 5.06
N LEU A 60 1.70 0.97 3.84
CA LEU A 60 3.03 1.38 3.36
C LEU A 60 3.61 2.56 4.16
N LYS A 61 2.75 3.44 4.69
CA LYS A 61 3.15 4.54 5.57
C LYS A 61 3.62 4.05 6.94
N GLU A 62 2.93 3.07 7.51
CA GLU A 62 3.28 2.45 8.81
C GLU A 62 4.52 1.53 8.70
N HIS A 63 4.78 0.98 7.51
CA HIS A 63 5.88 0.05 7.26
C HIS A 63 6.93 0.63 6.29
N PRO A 64 7.74 1.65 6.68
CA PRO A 64 8.70 2.32 5.81
C PRO A 64 9.88 1.45 5.35
N LYS A 65 10.02 0.24 5.89
CA LYS A 65 11.02 -0.76 5.47
C LYS A 65 10.54 -1.59 4.28
N VAL A 66 9.24 -1.57 3.97
CA VAL A 66 8.65 -2.29 2.84
C VAL A 66 8.92 -1.51 1.57
N ASN A 67 9.42 -2.18 0.54
CA ASN A 67 9.59 -1.57 -0.77
C ASN A 67 8.22 -1.43 -1.46
N PRO A 68 7.73 -0.21 -1.74
CA PRO A 68 6.41 -0.01 -2.32
C PRO A 68 6.25 -0.66 -3.69
N LYS A 69 7.29 -0.67 -4.53
CA LYS A 69 7.23 -1.27 -5.87
C LYS A 69 6.98 -2.77 -5.81
N HIS A 70 7.72 -3.47 -4.95
CA HIS A 70 7.52 -4.92 -4.76
C HIS A 70 6.17 -5.21 -4.12
N TYR A 71 5.76 -4.40 -3.14
CA TYR A 71 4.47 -4.54 -2.49
C TYR A 71 3.31 -4.43 -3.47
N LEU A 72 3.27 -3.36 -4.29
CA LEU A 72 2.21 -3.14 -5.27
C LEU A 72 2.19 -4.22 -6.35
N SER A 73 3.35 -4.68 -6.81
CA SER A 73 3.44 -5.79 -7.76
C SER A 73 2.84 -7.08 -7.20
N ASN A 74 3.21 -7.44 -5.97
CA ASN A 74 2.67 -8.61 -5.27
C ASN A 74 1.17 -8.45 -5.03
N LEU A 75 0.75 -7.27 -4.59
CA LEU A 75 -0.65 -6.96 -4.33
C LEU A 75 -1.49 -7.14 -5.60
N ARG A 76 -1.04 -6.61 -6.74
CA ARG A 76 -1.71 -6.77 -8.03
C ARG A 76 -1.84 -8.23 -8.43
N ALA A 77 -0.81 -9.05 -8.19
CA ALA A 77 -0.87 -10.49 -8.47
C ALA A 77 -1.87 -11.22 -7.56
N MET A 78 -1.99 -10.82 -6.29
CA MET A 78 -2.91 -11.41 -5.33
C MET A 78 -4.37 -11.08 -5.63
N VAL A 79 -4.67 -9.84 -6.02
CA VAL A 79 -6.06 -9.41 -6.27
C VAL A 79 -6.54 -9.72 -7.69
N LYS A 80 -5.66 -10.17 -8.58
CA LYS A 80 -6.04 -10.50 -9.96
C LYS A 80 -7.08 -11.60 -9.99
N ILE A 81 -8.23 -11.32 -10.60
CA ILE A 81 -9.28 -12.30 -10.82
C ILE A 81 -8.73 -13.33 -11.82
N ARG A 82 -8.61 -14.58 -11.39
CA ARG A 82 -8.30 -15.68 -12.30
C ARG A 82 -9.59 -16.04 -13.03
N ALA A 83 -9.58 -15.94 -14.36
CA ALA A 83 -10.61 -16.61 -15.15
C ALA A 83 -10.49 -18.12 -14.85
N SER A 84 -11.45 -18.68 -14.12
CA SER A 84 -11.59 -20.13 -14.02
C SER A 84 -11.85 -20.64 -15.43
N ARG A 85 -10.89 -21.39 -15.98
CA ARG A 85 -11.12 -22.17 -17.20
C ARG A 85 -12.04 -23.34 -16.89
#